data_AF-A0A353ZTG9-F1
#
_entry.id   AF-A0A353ZTG9-F1
#
_cell.length_a   1.000
_cell.length_b   1.000
_cell.length_c   1.000
_cell.angle_alpha   90.00
_cell.angle_beta   90.00
_cell.angle_gamma   90.00
#
_symmetry.space_group_name_H-M   'P 1'
#
loop_
_entity.id
_entity.type
_entity.pdbx_description
1 polymer ?
#
loop_
_entity_poly.entity_id
_entity_poly.type
_entity_poly.pdbx_seq_one_letter_code
_entity_poly.pdbx_strand_id
1 'polypeptide(L)'
;MTNNLSVVINADAPQVWTMLREPAKVAQWHGWGADELTGEINQIYFGSNAVEAPDHTSLTTNGGDVFDLKPVAAGTLVSVTRAALDHNSEWAAWDEDVTQGWLTFLQQLRFALEHHPHGKRHTLFFEFPGEPASAIEKLGLSEVPAPGETYVLTLSTGEEITGKVWYHSNHQVGLTVHSYAEHGDGLLIVADQPVIEGVRPDGGAMVIASTYDLGAHKVESIRSLWDGWRAENYPTSEAAH
;
A
#
# COMPACT_ATOMS: atom_id res chain seq x y z
N MET A 1 -0.57 17.08 -15.84
CA MET A 1 0.82 16.72 -15.44
C MET A 1 0.80 15.22 -15.25
N THR A 2 1.74 14.47 -15.83
CA THR A 2 1.76 13.01 -15.70
C THR A 2 2.15 12.67 -14.26
N ASN A 3 1.22 12.10 -13.49
CA ASN A 3 1.42 11.58 -12.14
C ASN A 3 2.32 10.33 -12.21
N ASN A 4 3.61 10.52 -12.48
CA ASN A 4 4.56 9.42 -12.61
C ASN A 4 5.08 9.05 -11.22
N LEU A 5 4.58 7.93 -10.70
CA LEU A 5 4.99 7.37 -9.42
C LEU A 5 6.18 6.46 -9.68
N SER A 6 7.25 6.56 -8.90
CA SER A 6 8.40 5.67 -9.12
C SER A 6 9.15 5.33 -7.83
N VAL A 7 9.71 4.12 -7.82
CA VAL A 7 10.57 3.60 -6.76
C VAL A 7 11.71 2.82 -7.36
N VAL A 8 12.90 2.90 -6.76
CA VAL A 8 13.98 1.96 -7.08
C VAL A 8 13.85 0.77 -6.14
N ILE A 9 13.73 -0.42 -6.73
CA ILE A 9 13.69 -1.68 -6.01
C ILE A 9 15.06 -2.34 -6.12
N ASN A 10 15.65 -2.73 -5.00
CA ASN A 10 16.89 -3.50 -4.95
C ASN A 10 16.67 -4.98 -5.34
N ALA A 11 16.20 -5.18 -6.57
CA ALA A 11 15.98 -6.46 -7.23
C ALA A 11 16.23 -6.29 -8.74
N ASP A 12 16.58 -7.36 -9.43
CA ASP A 12 16.75 -7.32 -10.89
C ASP A 12 15.38 -7.23 -11.61
N ALA A 13 15.39 -6.73 -12.84
CA ALA A 13 14.16 -6.53 -13.61
C ALA A 13 13.37 -7.84 -13.83
N PRO A 14 14.00 -9.01 -14.09
CA PRO A 14 13.30 -10.29 -14.13
C PRO A 14 12.56 -10.67 -12.84
N GLN A 15 13.13 -10.39 -11.66
CA GLN A 15 12.47 -10.61 -10.37
C GLN A 15 11.24 -9.71 -10.21
N VAL A 16 11.36 -8.43 -10.56
CA VAL A 16 10.20 -7.51 -10.53
C VAL A 16 9.13 -7.95 -11.53
N TRP A 17 9.52 -8.34 -12.74
CA TRP A 17 8.59 -8.85 -13.76
C TRP A 17 7.81 -10.07 -13.26
N THR A 18 8.49 -11.00 -12.59
CA THR A 18 7.84 -12.17 -11.96
C THR A 18 6.77 -11.74 -10.94
N MET A 19 7.02 -10.69 -10.17
CA MET A 19 6.06 -10.15 -9.20
C MET A 19 4.82 -9.51 -9.85
N LEU A 20 4.92 -9.06 -11.11
CA LEU A 20 3.81 -8.49 -11.88
C LEU A 20 3.01 -9.55 -12.66
N ARG A 21 3.61 -10.70 -12.95
CA ARG A 21 3.07 -11.70 -13.88
C ARG A 21 2.69 -13.04 -13.26
N GLU A 22 3.08 -13.32 -12.03
CA GLU A 22 2.63 -14.52 -11.32
C GLU A 22 1.51 -14.17 -10.34
N PRO A 23 0.26 -14.64 -10.51
CA PRO A 23 -0.88 -14.24 -9.67
C PRO A 23 -0.63 -14.40 -8.16
N ALA A 24 0.01 -15.52 -7.77
CA ALA A 24 0.35 -15.78 -6.37
C ALA A 24 1.40 -14.79 -5.81
N LYS A 25 2.26 -14.26 -6.69
CA LYS A 25 3.24 -13.21 -6.34
C LYS A 25 2.61 -11.83 -6.32
N VAL A 26 1.70 -11.53 -7.25
CA VAL A 26 0.88 -10.29 -7.21
C VAL A 26 0.15 -10.18 -5.88
N ALA A 27 -0.44 -11.28 -5.40
CA ALA A 27 -1.12 -11.34 -4.10
C ALA A 27 -0.20 -11.08 -2.88
N GLN A 28 1.13 -11.10 -3.04
CA GLN A 28 2.06 -10.77 -1.95
C GLN A 28 2.33 -9.26 -1.80
N TRP A 29 1.83 -8.41 -2.70
CA TRP A 29 2.01 -6.96 -2.61
C TRP A 29 0.80 -6.13 -3.03
N HIS A 30 -0.10 -6.67 -3.84
CA HIS A 30 -1.33 -6.00 -4.26
C HIS A 30 -2.54 -6.39 -3.40
N GLY A 31 -3.42 -5.41 -3.17
CA GLY A 31 -4.67 -5.53 -2.42
C GLY A 31 -4.54 -6.05 -0.98
N TRP A 32 -5.69 -6.34 -0.35
CA TRP A 32 -5.84 -6.31 1.11
C TRP A 32 -6.22 -7.63 1.79
N GLY A 33 -6.22 -8.76 1.08
CA GLY A 33 -6.54 -10.08 1.65
C GLY A 33 -8.03 -10.38 1.80
N ALA A 34 -8.90 -9.68 1.05
CA ALA A 34 -10.33 -9.96 0.94
C ALA A 34 -10.62 -11.15 0.00
N ASP A 35 -11.82 -11.75 0.10
CA ASP A 35 -12.24 -12.89 -0.73
C ASP A 35 -12.24 -12.54 -2.23
N GLU A 36 -12.50 -11.28 -2.57
CA GLU A 36 -12.54 -10.75 -3.94
C GLU A 36 -11.15 -10.50 -4.54
N LEU A 37 -10.08 -10.51 -3.74
CA LEU A 37 -8.72 -10.11 -4.16
C LEU A 37 -8.25 -10.89 -5.39
N THR A 38 -8.55 -12.19 -5.45
CA THR A 38 -8.16 -13.02 -6.60
C THR A 38 -8.86 -12.55 -7.88
N GLY A 39 -10.13 -12.17 -7.80
CA GLY A 39 -10.88 -11.62 -8.92
C GLY A 39 -10.32 -10.26 -9.37
N GLU A 40 -10.03 -9.38 -8.41
CA GLU A 40 -9.42 -8.07 -8.66
C GLU A 40 -8.06 -8.19 -9.37
N ILE A 41 -7.16 -9.03 -8.85
CA ILE A 41 -5.84 -9.28 -9.47
C ILE A 41 -6.00 -9.75 -10.91
N ASN A 42 -6.91 -10.71 -11.14
CA ASN A 42 -7.17 -11.20 -12.49
C ASN A 42 -7.70 -10.10 -13.41
N GLN A 43 -8.60 -9.25 -12.93
CA GLN A 43 -9.15 -8.15 -13.71
C GLN A 43 -8.09 -7.10 -14.07
N ILE A 44 -7.22 -6.73 -13.14
CA ILE A 44 -6.25 -5.64 -13.32
C ILE A 44 -5.05 -6.10 -14.16
N TYR A 45 -4.42 -7.23 -13.79
CA TYR A 45 -3.12 -7.64 -14.36
C TYR A 45 -3.23 -8.71 -15.44
N PHE A 46 -4.37 -9.41 -15.54
CA PHE A 46 -4.55 -10.55 -16.45
C PHE A 46 -5.82 -10.43 -17.31
N GLY A 47 -6.49 -9.27 -17.25
CA GLY A 47 -7.66 -8.97 -18.06
C GLY A 47 -7.33 -8.86 -19.54
N SER A 48 -8.36 -8.87 -20.38
CA SER A 48 -8.20 -8.88 -21.85
C SER A 48 -7.47 -7.67 -22.42
N ASN A 49 -7.45 -6.53 -21.71
CA ASN A 49 -6.75 -5.32 -22.15
C ASN A 49 -5.38 -5.16 -21.48
N ALA A 50 -4.93 -6.12 -20.67
CA ALA A 50 -3.56 -6.11 -20.18
C ALA A 50 -2.60 -6.43 -21.33
N VAL A 51 -1.57 -5.61 -21.51
CA VAL A 51 -0.61 -5.73 -22.62
C VAL A 51 0.81 -5.74 -22.09
N GLU A 52 1.56 -6.79 -22.42
CA GLU A 52 2.96 -6.94 -22.07
C GLU A 52 3.84 -6.46 -23.23
N ALA A 53 4.89 -5.69 -22.92
CA ALA A 53 5.93 -5.42 -23.91
C ALA A 53 6.73 -6.70 -24.22
N PRO A 54 7.11 -6.96 -25.49
CA PRO A 54 7.83 -8.19 -25.88
C PRO A 54 9.17 -8.42 -25.17
N ASP A 55 9.78 -7.38 -24.61
CA ASP A 55 11.05 -7.42 -23.89
C ASP A 55 10.89 -7.49 -22.36
N HIS A 56 9.65 -7.62 -21.87
CA HIS A 56 9.32 -7.66 -20.44
C HIS A 56 9.78 -6.42 -19.66
N THR A 57 9.83 -5.27 -20.32
CA THR A 57 10.17 -3.99 -19.67
C THR A 57 8.96 -3.13 -19.33
N SER A 58 7.77 -3.48 -19.83
CA SER A 58 6.56 -2.70 -19.59
C SER A 58 5.31 -3.57 -19.55
N LEU A 59 4.37 -3.23 -18.68
CA LEU A 59 3.05 -3.85 -18.55
C LEU A 59 1.98 -2.76 -18.48
N THR A 60 1.14 -2.69 -19.50
CA THR A 60 -0.12 -1.94 -19.44
C THR A 60 -1.16 -2.81 -18.74
N THR A 61 -1.73 -2.32 -17.65
CA THR A 61 -2.83 -2.97 -16.93
C THR A 61 -4.14 -2.82 -17.69
N ASN A 62 -5.16 -3.60 -17.32
CA ASN A 62 -6.47 -3.56 -17.96
C ASN A 62 -7.17 -2.17 -17.85
N GLY A 63 -6.80 -1.36 -16.86
CA GLY A 63 -7.26 0.04 -16.69
C GLY A 63 -6.46 1.06 -17.51
N GLY A 64 -5.41 0.63 -18.22
CA GLY A 64 -4.57 1.49 -19.06
C GLY A 64 -3.36 2.10 -18.34
N ASP A 65 -3.21 1.90 -17.02
CA ASP A 65 -2.01 2.33 -16.30
C ASP A 65 -0.82 1.46 -16.71
N VAL A 66 0.35 2.06 -16.84
CA VAL A 66 1.55 1.41 -17.38
C VAL A 66 2.62 1.29 -16.31
N PHE A 67 3.03 0.07 -16.02
CA PHE A 67 4.26 -0.22 -15.28
C PHE A 67 5.44 -0.22 -16.25
N ASP A 68 6.48 0.56 -15.96
CA ASP A 68 7.75 0.54 -16.69
C ASP A 68 8.89 0.09 -15.79
N LEU A 69 9.72 -0.83 -16.29
CA LEU A 69 10.88 -1.41 -15.62
C LEU A 69 12.16 -0.99 -16.32
N LYS A 70 12.99 -0.23 -15.60
CA LYS A 70 14.29 0.22 -16.10
C LYS A 70 15.42 -0.24 -15.18
N PRO A 71 16.31 -1.13 -15.64
CA PRO A 71 17.52 -1.47 -14.89
C PRO A 71 18.36 -0.22 -14.58
N VAL A 72 18.81 -0.11 -13.34
CA VAL A 72 19.68 0.97 -12.83
C VAL A 72 20.76 0.37 -11.94
N ALA A 73 21.77 1.16 -11.56
CA ALA A 73 22.90 0.65 -10.78
C ALA A 73 22.50 0.02 -9.44
N ALA A 74 21.43 0.51 -8.80
CA ALA A 74 20.94 0.05 -7.50
C ALA A 74 19.81 -1.00 -7.58
N GLY A 75 19.54 -1.56 -8.77
CA GLY A 75 18.46 -2.52 -9.00
C GLY A 75 17.59 -2.13 -10.19
N THR A 76 16.30 -2.00 -9.98
CA THR A 76 15.32 -1.66 -11.04
C THR A 76 14.49 -0.45 -10.63
N LEU A 77 14.49 0.59 -11.45
CA LEU A 77 13.52 1.69 -11.34
C LEU A 77 12.19 1.19 -11.89
N VAL A 78 11.19 1.11 -11.01
CA VAL A 78 9.82 0.77 -11.36
C VAL A 78 9.01 2.05 -11.33
N SER A 79 8.34 2.35 -12.43
CA SER A 79 7.47 3.51 -12.56
C SER A 79 6.05 3.10 -12.92
N VAL A 80 5.06 3.83 -12.43
CA VAL A 80 3.66 3.72 -12.85
C VAL A 80 3.24 5.05 -13.48
N THR A 81 2.88 4.98 -14.75
CA THR A 81 2.24 6.08 -15.47
C THR A 81 0.74 5.85 -15.53
N ARG A 82 -0.01 6.78 -14.96
CA ARG A 82 -1.48 6.75 -14.98
C ARG A 82 -2.01 6.88 -16.41
N ALA A 83 -3.09 6.15 -16.72
CA ALA A 83 -3.84 6.34 -17.96
C ALA A 83 -4.32 7.80 -18.08
N ALA A 84 -4.55 8.26 -19.32
CA ALA A 84 -5.05 9.61 -19.53
C ALA A 84 -6.43 9.78 -18.86
N LEU A 85 -6.52 10.76 -17.97
CA LEU A 85 -7.75 11.09 -17.25
C LEU A 85 -8.84 11.54 -18.22
N ASP A 86 -9.96 10.81 -18.25
CA ASP A 86 -11.19 11.28 -18.89
C ASP A 86 -11.99 12.12 -17.89
N HIS A 87 -11.90 13.45 -18.03
CA HIS A 87 -12.60 14.40 -17.16
C HIS A 87 -14.13 14.30 -17.22
N ASN A 88 -14.70 13.62 -18.22
CA ASN A 88 -16.16 13.42 -18.33
C ASN A 88 -16.62 12.10 -17.70
N SER A 89 -15.68 11.27 -17.24
CA SER A 89 -15.97 10.01 -16.57
C SER A 89 -16.33 10.23 -15.11
N GLU A 90 -17.22 9.40 -14.56
CA GLU A 90 -17.48 9.33 -13.11
C GLU A 90 -16.22 9.01 -12.30
N TRP A 91 -15.24 8.37 -12.93
CA TRP A 91 -13.94 8.03 -12.36
C TRP A 91 -13.02 9.24 -12.22
N ALA A 92 -13.36 10.40 -12.80
CA ALA A 92 -12.51 11.58 -12.74
C ALA A 92 -12.31 12.08 -11.30
N ALA A 93 -13.34 11.97 -10.45
CA ALA A 93 -13.26 12.34 -9.04
C ALA A 93 -12.34 11.41 -8.21
N TRP A 94 -12.04 10.22 -8.74
CA TRP A 94 -11.23 9.19 -8.07
C TRP A 94 -9.76 9.23 -8.47
N ASP A 95 -9.35 10.09 -9.41
CA ASP A 95 -8.00 10.02 -9.99
C ASP A 95 -6.88 10.17 -8.95
N GLU A 96 -7.05 11.08 -7.99
CA GLU A 96 -6.09 11.25 -6.90
C GLU A 96 -6.08 10.04 -5.97
N ASP A 97 -7.25 9.51 -5.61
CA ASP A 97 -7.38 8.32 -4.74
C ASP A 97 -6.69 7.10 -5.37
N VAL A 98 -6.91 6.87 -6.66
CA VAL A 98 -6.26 5.79 -7.40
C VAL A 98 -4.76 6.04 -7.56
N THR A 99 -4.33 7.29 -7.76
CA THR A 99 -2.90 7.65 -7.79
C THR A 99 -2.23 7.31 -6.44
N GLN A 100 -2.87 7.66 -5.32
CA GLN A 100 -2.38 7.30 -3.98
C GLN A 100 -2.39 5.79 -3.74
N GLY A 101 -3.40 5.07 -4.23
CA GLY A 101 -3.44 3.61 -4.22
C GLY A 101 -2.25 2.98 -4.94
N TRP A 102 -1.88 3.48 -6.11
CA TRP A 102 -0.69 3.00 -6.84
C TRP A 102 0.62 3.26 -6.09
N LEU A 103 0.74 4.40 -5.40
CA LEU A 103 1.92 4.67 -4.55
C LEU A 103 2.03 3.62 -3.45
N THR A 104 0.92 3.34 -2.76
CA THR A 104 0.83 2.30 -1.73
C THR A 104 1.25 0.93 -2.27
N PHE A 105 0.74 0.53 -3.43
CA PHE A 105 1.08 -0.76 -4.04
C PHE A 105 2.54 -0.82 -4.50
N LEU A 106 3.11 0.25 -5.06
CA LEU A 106 4.53 0.30 -5.42
C LEU A 106 5.44 0.14 -4.20
N GLN A 107 5.10 0.79 -3.09
CA GLN A 107 5.88 0.68 -1.85
C GLN A 107 5.77 -0.72 -1.24
N GLN A 108 4.59 -1.37 -1.30
CA GLN A 108 4.43 -2.77 -0.91
C GLN A 108 5.20 -3.73 -1.81
N LEU A 109 5.19 -3.52 -3.13
CA LEU A 109 5.98 -4.32 -4.08
C LEU A 109 7.46 -4.25 -3.77
N ARG A 110 7.98 -3.03 -3.58
CA ARG A 110 9.37 -2.80 -3.17
C ARG A 110 9.68 -3.51 -1.85
N PHE A 111 8.81 -3.36 -0.86
CA PHE A 111 9.01 -3.97 0.46
C PHE A 111 9.05 -5.51 0.38
N ALA A 112 8.08 -6.11 -0.31
CA ALA A 112 8.00 -7.55 -0.48
C ALA A 112 9.25 -8.13 -1.17
N LEU A 113 9.75 -7.47 -2.22
CA LEU A 113 10.97 -7.90 -2.91
C LEU A 113 12.24 -7.74 -2.06
N GLU A 114 12.39 -6.62 -1.36
CA GLU A 114 13.62 -6.30 -0.63
C GLU A 114 13.72 -7.02 0.72
N HIS A 115 12.60 -7.35 1.36
CA HIS A 115 12.57 -7.91 2.72
C HIS A 115 11.98 -9.32 2.79
N HIS A 116 11.02 -9.66 1.92
CA HIS A 116 10.26 -10.91 2.02
C HIS A 116 10.06 -11.62 0.67
N PRO A 117 11.10 -11.88 -0.14
CA PRO A 117 10.95 -12.49 -1.47
C PRO A 117 10.32 -13.91 -1.44
N HIS A 118 10.31 -14.54 -0.26
CA HIS A 118 9.76 -15.86 0.01
C HIS A 118 8.76 -15.88 1.18
N GLY A 119 8.54 -14.75 1.85
CA GLY A 119 7.64 -14.68 3.01
C GLY A 119 6.17 -14.71 2.59
N LYS A 120 5.30 -15.18 3.47
CA LYS A 120 3.85 -15.13 3.26
C LYS A 120 3.26 -13.89 3.91
N ARG A 121 2.73 -12.99 3.09
CA ARG A 121 2.05 -11.77 3.57
C ARG A 121 0.66 -12.09 4.12
N HIS A 122 0.37 -11.53 5.30
CA HIS A 122 -0.97 -11.39 5.87
C HIS A 122 -1.27 -9.91 6.04
N THR A 123 -2.37 -9.44 5.43
CA THR A 123 -2.75 -8.02 5.46
C THR A 123 -3.87 -7.78 6.46
N LEU A 124 -3.67 -6.80 7.33
CA LEU A 124 -4.74 -6.18 8.11
C LEU A 124 -5.04 -4.82 7.47
N PHE A 125 -6.30 -4.59 7.16
CA PHE A 125 -6.78 -3.38 6.50
C PHE A 125 -7.83 -2.72 7.38
N PHE A 126 -7.69 -1.41 7.55
CA PHE A 126 -8.62 -0.60 8.31
C PHE A 126 -8.90 0.69 7.53
N GLU A 127 -10.17 1.04 7.42
CA GLU A 127 -10.62 2.30 6.84
C GLU A 127 -11.39 3.09 7.88
N PHE A 128 -11.16 4.40 7.89
CA PHE A 128 -11.72 5.34 8.85
C PHE A 128 -12.39 6.50 8.10
N PRO A 129 -13.56 6.97 8.58
CA PRO A 129 -14.21 8.13 7.99
C PRO A 129 -13.35 9.38 8.20
N GLY A 130 -13.53 10.34 7.31
CA GLY A 130 -12.84 11.62 7.37
C GLY A 130 -13.19 12.43 8.60
N GLU A 131 -12.19 13.11 9.13
CA GLU A 131 -12.32 14.10 10.20
C GLU A 131 -11.36 15.26 9.93
N PRO A 132 -11.54 16.42 10.60
CA PRO A 132 -10.69 17.59 10.37
C PRO A 132 -9.18 17.36 10.61
N ALA A 133 -8.81 16.34 11.38
CA ALA A 133 -7.42 15.97 11.65
C ALA A 133 -7.02 14.71 10.87
N SER A 134 -5.83 14.74 10.26
CA SER A 134 -5.23 13.63 9.52
C SER A 134 -5.07 12.39 10.41
N ALA A 135 -5.24 11.18 9.85
CA ALA A 135 -4.96 9.96 10.60
C ALA A 135 -3.48 9.81 10.96
N ILE A 136 -2.59 10.35 10.11
CA ILE A 136 -1.15 10.43 10.39
C ILE A 136 -0.93 11.22 11.69
N GLU A 137 -1.62 12.36 11.84
CA GLU A 137 -1.55 13.16 13.06
C GLU A 137 -2.14 12.42 14.27
N LYS A 138 -3.35 11.87 14.13
CA LYS A 138 -4.03 11.16 15.23
C LYS A 138 -3.24 9.95 15.73
N LEU A 139 -2.47 9.30 14.87
CA LEU A 139 -1.63 8.15 15.22
C LEU A 139 -0.26 8.56 15.77
N GLY A 140 0.04 9.85 15.85
CA GLY A 140 1.32 10.37 16.37
C GLY A 140 2.47 10.26 15.37
N LEU A 141 2.17 10.28 14.07
CA LEU A 141 3.15 10.03 13.00
C LEU A 141 3.62 11.30 12.27
N SER A 142 3.16 12.50 12.66
CA SER A 142 3.52 13.76 12.01
C SER A 142 5.02 14.10 12.09
N GLU A 143 5.70 13.63 13.14
CA GLU A 143 7.09 13.98 13.46
C GLU A 143 8.03 12.76 13.33
N VAL A 144 7.71 11.80 12.46
CA VAL A 144 8.61 10.68 12.20
C VAL A 144 9.93 11.16 11.58
N PRO A 145 11.06 10.47 11.85
CA PRO A 145 12.36 10.79 11.26
C PRO A 145 12.39 10.73 9.71
N ALA A 146 13.53 11.08 9.12
CA ALA A 146 13.68 11.00 7.67
C ALA A 146 13.61 9.54 7.17
N PRO A 147 13.15 9.28 5.92
CA PRO A 147 13.17 7.94 5.33
C PRO A 147 14.56 7.27 5.45
N GLY A 148 14.57 6.03 5.92
CA GLY A 148 15.77 5.23 6.21
C GLY A 148 16.26 5.33 7.65
N GLU A 149 15.85 6.34 8.42
CA GLU A 149 16.20 6.50 9.83
C GLU A 149 15.32 5.64 10.75
N THR A 150 15.87 5.28 11.91
CA THR A 150 15.19 4.45 12.90
C THR A 150 14.25 5.28 13.76
N TYR A 151 13.13 4.68 14.17
CA TYR A 151 12.19 5.28 15.12
C TYR A 151 11.83 4.29 16.24
N VAL A 152 11.35 4.86 17.36
CA VAL A 152 10.69 4.16 18.47
C VAL A 152 9.54 5.07 18.90
N LEU A 153 8.31 4.58 18.85
CA LEU A 153 7.14 5.36 19.26
C LEU A 153 6.01 4.45 19.77
N THR A 154 5.08 5.05 20.52
CA THR A 154 3.81 4.42 20.90
C THR A 154 2.73 5.01 20.02
N LEU A 155 2.06 4.19 19.21
CA LEU A 155 0.90 4.61 18.44
C LEU A 155 -0.25 4.97 19.39
N SER A 156 -1.19 5.77 18.91
CA SER A 156 -2.42 6.07 19.65
C SER A 156 -3.31 4.84 19.86
N THR A 157 -3.04 3.72 19.18
CA THR A 157 -3.62 2.41 19.48
C THR A 157 -3.11 1.81 20.81
N GLY A 158 -2.09 2.43 21.42
CA GLY A 158 -1.34 1.91 22.57
C GLY A 158 -0.19 0.97 22.20
N GLU A 159 -0.01 0.66 20.92
CA GLU A 159 1.05 -0.23 20.46
C GLU A 159 2.43 0.45 20.47
N GLU A 160 3.42 -0.15 21.14
CA GLU A 160 4.81 0.24 20.99
C GLU A 160 5.39 -0.37 19.70
N ILE A 161 5.83 0.48 18.78
CA ILE A 161 6.42 0.07 17.51
C ILE A 161 7.83 0.63 17.33
N THR A 162 8.66 -0.16 16.68
CA THR A 162 10.05 0.17 16.37
C THR A 162 10.41 -0.32 14.99
N GLY A 163 11.25 0.43 14.27
CA GLY A 163 11.74 0.05 12.96
C GLY A 163 12.39 1.23 12.27
N LYS A 164 12.20 1.33 10.95
CA LYS A 164 12.68 2.45 10.14
C LYS A 164 11.55 3.11 9.37
N VAL A 165 11.71 4.41 9.10
CA VAL A 165 10.80 5.10 8.18
C VAL A 165 11.06 4.57 6.78
N TRP A 166 10.06 3.94 6.16
CA TRP A 166 10.16 3.31 4.85
C TRP A 166 10.03 4.35 3.73
N TYR A 167 9.00 5.18 3.82
CA TYR A 167 8.78 6.34 2.96
C TYR A 167 7.87 7.35 3.64
N HIS A 168 7.88 8.57 3.15
CA HIS A 168 6.97 9.63 3.58
C HIS A 168 6.59 10.49 2.37
N SER A 169 5.31 10.83 2.28
CA SER A 169 4.73 11.74 1.29
C SER A 169 3.70 12.64 1.99
N ASN A 170 3.15 13.61 1.27
CA ASN A 170 2.12 14.50 1.82
C ASN A 170 0.84 13.77 2.28
N HIS A 171 0.59 12.57 1.77
CA HIS A 171 -0.66 11.84 2.01
C HIS A 171 -0.44 10.50 2.71
N GLN A 172 0.81 10.04 2.85
CA GLN A 172 1.10 8.70 3.34
C GLN A 172 2.43 8.63 4.08
N VAL A 173 2.45 7.87 5.18
CA VAL A 173 3.65 7.44 5.89
C VAL A 173 3.73 5.92 5.83
N GLY A 174 4.90 5.40 5.45
CA GLY A 174 5.23 3.97 5.57
C GLY A 174 6.31 3.74 6.61
N LEU A 175 6.11 2.77 7.49
CA LEU A 175 7.04 2.39 8.56
C LEU A 175 7.32 0.89 8.48
N THR A 176 8.59 0.50 8.50
CA THR A 176 8.92 -0.89 8.83
C THR A 176 8.64 -1.11 10.32
N VAL A 177 8.13 -2.29 10.69
CA VAL A 177 7.77 -2.61 12.07
C VAL A 177 8.37 -3.97 12.46
N HIS A 178 9.33 -3.97 13.37
CA HIS A 178 10.05 -5.20 13.78
C HIS A 178 9.14 -6.30 14.32
N SER A 179 8.06 -5.95 15.03
CA SER A 179 7.14 -6.91 15.63
C SER A 179 6.15 -7.55 14.64
N TYR A 180 6.06 -7.04 13.40
CA TYR A 180 5.06 -7.47 12.41
C TYR A 180 5.53 -8.63 11.53
N ALA A 181 6.73 -9.17 11.75
CA ALA A 181 7.20 -10.37 11.08
C ALA A 181 7.82 -11.37 12.08
N GLU A 182 7.80 -12.66 11.75
CA GLU A 182 8.58 -13.65 12.52
C GLU A 182 10.08 -13.47 12.32
N HIS A 183 10.49 -13.10 11.10
CA HIS A 183 11.86 -12.78 10.73
C HIS A 183 11.89 -11.49 9.89
N GLY A 184 12.75 -10.54 10.25
CA GLY A 184 12.78 -9.22 9.61
C GLY A 184 11.69 -8.28 10.14
N ASP A 185 11.14 -7.45 9.27
CA ASP A 185 10.15 -6.41 9.61
C ASP A 185 8.84 -6.65 8.86
N GLY A 186 7.70 -6.23 9.41
CA GLY A 186 6.51 -5.98 8.58
C GLY A 186 6.46 -4.54 8.09
N LEU A 187 5.37 -4.17 7.44
CA LEU A 187 5.15 -2.83 6.92
C LEU A 187 3.81 -2.29 7.39
N LEU A 188 3.83 -1.12 8.02
CA LEU A 188 2.65 -0.31 8.34
C LEU A 188 2.60 0.87 7.38
N ILE A 189 1.47 1.04 6.68
CA ILE A 189 1.19 2.23 5.87
C ILE A 189 -0.03 2.92 6.46
N VAL A 190 0.09 4.22 6.72
CA VAL A 190 -1.02 5.09 7.09
C VAL A 190 -1.17 6.12 5.97
N ALA A 191 -2.37 6.22 5.40
CA ALA A 191 -2.67 7.09 4.28
C ALA A 191 -3.94 7.90 4.56
N ASP A 192 -3.88 9.21 4.31
CA ASP A 192 -5.07 10.04 4.20
C ASP A 192 -5.69 9.84 2.82
N GLN A 193 -7.00 9.62 2.78
CA GLN A 193 -7.75 9.49 1.55
C GLN A 193 -8.39 10.83 1.16
N PRO A 194 -8.32 11.23 -0.12
CA PRO A 194 -8.85 12.51 -0.57
C PRO A 194 -10.37 12.61 -0.44
N VAL A 195 -10.85 13.84 -0.39
CA VAL A 195 -12.28 14.15 -0.48
C VAL A 195 -12.83 13.75 -1.84
N ILE A 196 -13.97 13.05 -1.84
CA ILE A 196 -14.75 12.72 -3.04
C ILE A 196 -16.17 13.22 -2.81
N GLU A 197 -16.59 14.20 -3.60
CA GLU A 197 -17.90 14.84 -3.44
C GLU A 197 -19.04 13.81 -3.49
N GLY A 198 -19.93 13.85 -2.50
CA GLY A 198 -21.09 12.96 -2.41
C GLY A 198 -20.81 11.51 -1.99
N VAL A 199 -19.53 11.08 -1.96
CA VAL A 199 -19.14 9.71 -1.55
C VAL A 199 -18.35 9.74 -0.24
N ARG A 200 -17.31 10.57 -0.20
CA ARG A 200 -16.41 10.74 0.94
C ARG A 200 -16.14 12.24 1.15
N PRO A 201 -17.16 12.99 1.58
CA PRO A 201 -17.14 14.46 1.57
C PRO A 201 -16.11 15.07 2.54
N ASP A 202 -15.77 14.34 3.60
CA ASP A 202 -14.81 14.77 4.62
C ASP A 202 -13.43 14.11 4.45
N GLY A 203 -13.21 13.41 3.33
CA GLY A 203 -12.02 12.55 3.15
C GLY A 203 -12.11 11.30 4.00
N GLY A 204 -10.98 10.64 4.19
CA GLY A 204 -10.90 9.42 5.01
C GLY A 204 -9.48 9.10 5.37
N ALA A 205 -9.30 7.94 5.98
CA ALA A 205 -7.98 7.39 6.20
C ALA A 205 -7.98 5.89 6.06
N MET A 206 -6.84 5.38 5.65
CA MET A 206 -6.60 3.97 5.42
C MET A 206 -5.33 3.56 6.16
N VAL A 207 -5.40 2.44 6.86
CA VAL A 207 -4.25 1.80 7.50
C VAL A 207 -4.10 0.39 6.95
N ILE A 208 -2.89 0.08 6.51
CA ILE A 208 -2.51 -1.24 6.01
C ILE A 208 -1.34 -1.75 6.84
N ALA A 209 -1.57 -2.79 7.62
CA ALA A 209 -0.50 -3.52 8.30
C ALA A 209 -0.24 -4.84 7.56
N SER A 210 0.87 -4.88 6.82
CA SER A 210 1.39 -6.08 6.18
C SER A 210 2.31 -6.81 7.15
N THR A 211 1.86 -7.97 7.61
CA THR A 211 2.61 -8.89 8.47
C THR A 211 3.16 -10.06 7.66
N TYR A 212 4.27 -10.66 8.10
CA TYR A 212 4.93 -11.74 7.35
C TYR A 212 5.24 -12.93 8.24
N ASP A 213 4.72 -14.09 7.83
CA ASP A 213 4.89 -15.39 8.51
C ASP A 213 4.49 -15.39 10.00
N LEU A 214 3.72 -14.38 10.41
CA LEU A 214 3.34 -14.17 11.81
C LEU A 214 2.25 -15.17 12.21
N GLY A 215 2.40 -15.80 13.38
CA GLY A 215 1.37 -16.71 13.91
C GLY A 215 0.03 -16.02 14.17
N ALA A 216 -1.08 -16.74 13.94
CA ALA A 216 -2.44 -16.19 13.98
C ALA A 216 -2.77 -15.41 15.27
N HIS A 217 -2.30 -15.87 16.44
CA HIS A 217 -2.51 -15.16 17.70
C HIS A 217 -1.91 -13.75 17.70
N LYS A 218 -0.71 -13.57 17.13
CA LYS A 218 -0.08 -12.25 17.07
C LYS A 218 -0.80 -11.35 16.07
N VAL A 219 -1.20 -11.88 14.92
CA VAL A 219 -2.01 -11.15 13.93
C VAL A 219 -3.31 -10.66 14.56
N GLU A 220 -3.99 -11.52 15.32
CA GLU A 220 -5.22 -11.17 16.03
C GLU A 220 -5.01 -10.12 17.14
N SER A 221 -3.86 -10.18 17.82
CA SER A 221 -3.50 -9.18 18.82
C SER A 221 -3.32 -7.79 18.19
N ILE A 222 -2.64 -7.71 17.05
CA ILE A 222 -2.48 -6.46 16.28
C ILE A 222 -3.87 -5.97 15.85
N ARG A 223 -4.69 -6.84 15.27
CA ARG A 223 -6.07 -6.51 14.86
C ARG A 223 -6.89 -5.92 16.02
N SER A 224 -6.84 -6.56 17.19
CA SER A 224 -7.58 -6.11 18.37
C SER A 224 -7.19 -4.71 18.83
N LEU A 225 -5.92 -4.31 18.72
CA LEU A 225 -5.46 -2.95 19.05
C LEU A 225 -6.05 -1.91 18.10
N TRP A 226 -6.03 -2.20 16.80
CA TRP A 226 -6.61 -1.33 15.78
C TRP A 226 -8.14 -1.24 15.87
N ASP A 227 -8.81 -2.36 16.12
CA ASP A 227 -10.27 -2.39 16.31
C ASP A 227 -10.68 -1.64 17.59
N GLY A 228 -9.91 -1.76 18.67
CA GLY A 228 -10.13 -0.98 19.90
C GLY A 228 -9.98 0.52 19.66
N TRP A 229 -8.88 0.93 19.03
CA TRP A 229 -8.67 2.33 18.65
C TRP A 229 -9.78 2.86 17.74
N ARG A 230 -10.22 2.06 16.77
CA ARG A 230 -11.35 2.38 15.90
C ARG A 230 -12.63 2.60 16.69
N ALA A 231 -12.96 1.69 17.60
CA ALA A 231 -14.19 1.78 18.40
C ALA A 231 -14.20 3.03 19.29
N GLU A 232 -13.05 3.42 19.82
CA GLU A 232 -12.89 4.62 20.66
C GLU A 232 -13.00 5.92 19.86
N ASN A 233 -12.40 5.97 18.66
CA ASN A 233 -12.32 7.19 17.86
C ASN A 233 -13.48 7.35 16.85
N TYR A 234 -14.10 6.23 16.45
CA TYR A 234 -15.14 6.18 15.41
C TYR A 234 -16.34 5.29 15.83
N PRO A 235 -16.98 5.55 16.99
CA PRO A 235 -17.97 4.66 17.61
C PRO A 235 -19.26 4.49 16.79
N THR A 236 -19.51 5.37 15.82
CA THR A 236 -20.69 5.36 14.96
C THR A 236 -20.42 4.84 13.54
N SER A 237 -19.18 4.46 13.23
CA SER A 237 -18.84 3.91 11.90
C SER A 237 -19.18 2.42 11.84
N GLU A 238 -19.91 1.99 10.81
CA GLU A 238 -20.06 0.55 10.52
C GLU A 238 -18.71 -0.03 10.09
N ALA A 239 -18.40 -1.26 10.52
CA ALA A 239 -17.16 -1.92 10.18
C ALA A 239 -17.06 -2.16 8.66
N ALA A 240 -16.20 -1.40 7.96
CA ALA A 240 -15.71 -1.82 6.66
C ALA A 240 -14.78 -3.02 6.91
N HIS A 241 -15.16 -4.17 6.37
CA HIS A 241 -14.40 -5.43 6.39
C HIS A 241 -13.92 -5.73 4.98
#